data_AF-A0AAJ7SA96-F1
#
_entry.id   AF-A0AAJ7SA96-F1
#
_cell.length_a   1.000
_cell.length_b   1.000
_cell.length_c   1.000
_cell.angle_alpha   90.00
_cell.angle_beta   90.00
_cell.angle_gamma   90.00
#
_symmetry.space_group_name_H-M   'P 1'
#
loop_
_entity.id
_entity.type
_entity.pdbx_description
1 polymer ?
#
loop_
_entity_poly.entity_id
_entity_poly.type
_entity_poly.pdbx_seq_one_letter_code
_entity_poly.pdbx_strand_id
1 'polypeptide(L)'
;MSKTMSTHASGSKDDDVPPEMLAAAKEIAFNSLPNISKRKYTIVYNEFKKWRSTKNTNSFAEAVLLVYFNEIGSKFAASTLWSKYSMLKATIKAYDGIDISKYPQLIGFLKKKNSGYKPKKSKVLTTADVSKFLEEAPDAEYLGMKALLVIGLSGACRREELTNLCTEDVQDHGTFLSITLQKTKTKITRTFT
;
A
#
# COMPACT_ATOMS: atom_id res chain seq x y z
N MET A 1 -33.26 -26.22 -43.88
CA MET A 1 -33.68 -26.34 -42.48
C MET A 1 -32.53 -26.91 -41.66
N SER A 2 -32.23 -26.23 -40.55
CA SER A 2 -31.43 -26.64 -39.39
C SER A 2 -29.93 -26.95 -39.57
N LYS A 3 -29.11 -25.92 -39.35
CA LYS A 3 -27.73 -26.04 -38.84
C LYS A 3 -27.77 -26.43 -37.36
N THR A 4 -27.08 -27.50 -37.01
CA THR A 4 -26.74 -27.86 -35.63
C THR A 4 -25.66 -26.90 -35.11
N MET A 5 -26.04 -25.98 -34.21
CA MET A 5 -25.08 -25.25 -33.37
C MET A 5 -24.83 -26.08 -32.11
N SER A 6 -23.63 -26.66 -32.03
CA SER A 6 -23.10 -27.23 -30.79
C SER A 6 -22.72 -26.07 -29.87
N THR A 7 -23.48 -25.88 -28.80
CA THR A 7 -23.20 -24.93 -27.73
C THR A 7 -22.05 -25.46 -26.88
N HIS A 8 -20.88 -24.84 -27.00
CA HIS A 8 -19.75 -25.10 -26.13
C HIS A 8 -20.06 -24.52 -24.74
N ALA A 9 -20.40 -25.39 -23.79
CA ALA A 9 -20.53 -25.05 -22.39
C ALA A 9 -19.16 -24.64 -21.83
N SER A 10 -18.94 -23.34 -21.66
CA SER A 10 -17.87 -22.80 -20.83
C SER A 10 -18.26 -23.00 -19.37
N GLY A 11 -18.15 -24.23 -18.87
CA GLY A 11 -18.28 -24.53 -17.44
C GLY A 11 -17.21 -23.76 -16.66
N SER A 12 -17.66 -22.95 -15.69
CA SER A 12 -16.73 -22.26 -14.80
C SER A 12 -16.17 -23.30 -13.82
N LYS A 13 -14.85 -23.35 -13.65
CA LYS A 13 -14.18 -24.37 -12.83
C LYS A 13 -14.49 -24.31 -11.33
N ASP A 14 -15.35 -23.37 -10.92
CA ASP A 14 -15.72 -23.13 -9.53
C ASP A 14 -17.10 -23.72 -9.17
N ASP A 15 -17.85 -24.28 -10.14
CA ASP A 15 -19.22 -24.79 -9.94
C ASP A 15 -19.29 -26.09 -9.09
N ASP A 16 -18.15 -26.76 -8.83
CA ASP A 16 -18.05 -28.02 -8.07
C ASP A 16 -17.44 -27.85 -6.66
N VAL A 17 -17.21 -26.61 -6.22
CA VAL A 17 -16.62 -26.33 -4.90
C VAL A 17 -17.74 -26.07 -3.88
N PRO A 18 -17.77 -26.78 -2.73
CA PRO A 18 -18.76 -26.54 -1.69
C PRO A 18 -18.77 -25.07 -1.24
N PRO A 19 -19.95 -24.46 -1.03
CA PRO A 19 -20.06 -23.06 -0.60
C PRO A 19 -19.27 -22.71 0.66
N GLU A 20 -19.15 -23.68 1.58
CA GLU A 20 -18.37 -23.56 2.81
C GLU A 20 -16.87 -23.42 2.53
N MET A 21 -16.33 -24.18 1.57
CA MET A 21 -14.93 -24.07 1.16
C MET A 21 -14.66 -22.75 0.42
N LEU A 22 -15.62 -22.26 -0.37
CA LEU A 22 -15.53 -20.94 -0.99
C LEU A 22 -15.55 -19.81 0.05
N ALA A 23 -16.37 -19.93 1.09
CA ALA A 23 -16.42 -18.98 2.20
C ALA A 23 -15.09 -19.00 2.99
N ALA A 24 -14.57 -20.19 3.33
CA ALA A 24 -13.29 -20.35 3.99
C ALA A 24 -12.13 -19.78 3.15
N ALA A 25 -12.12 -20.01 1.84
CA ALA A 25 -11.11 -19.46 0.94
C ALA A 25 -11.14 -17.93 0.88
N LYS A 26 -12.35 -17.31 0.92
CA LYS A 26 -12.50 -15.85 1.01
C LYS A 26 -11.98 -15.31 2.35
N GLU A 27 -12.28 -15.97 3.45
CA GLU A 27 -11.75 -15.67 4.79
C GLU A 27 -10.22 -15.74 4.84
N ILE A 28 -9.63 -16.81 4.30
CA ILE A 28 -8.17 -17.00 4.22
C ILE A 28 -7.54 -15.91 3.35
N ALA A 29 -8.09 -15.66 2.15
CA ALA A 29 -7.61 -14.61 1.27
C ALA A 29 -7.70 -13.23 1.94
N PHE A 30 -8.76 -12.97 2.70
CA PHE A 30 -8.94 -11.73 3.46
C PHE A 30 -7.91 -11.58 4.59
N ASN A 31 -7.61 -12.64 5.32
CA ASN A 31 -6.62 -12.64 6.41
C ASN A 31 -5.17 -12.66 5.89
N SER A 32 -4.96 -13.02 4.63
CA SER A 32 -3.66 -12.91 3.95
C SER A 32 -3.27 -11.46 3.59
N LEU A 33 -4.23 -10.51 3.60
CA LEU A 33 -3.93 -9.10 3.38
C LEU A 33 -3.15 -8.54 4.58
N PRO A 34 -2.05 -7.78 4.36
CA PRO A 34 -1.27 -7.23 5.47
C PRO A 34 -2.15 -6.42 6.42
N ASN A 35 -2.14 -6.74 7.72
CA ASN A 35 -3.00 -6.11 8.74
C ASN A 35 -2.94 -4.57 8.72
N ILE A 36 -1.76 -4.00 8.49
CA ILE A 36 -1.54 -2.54 8.38
C ILE A 36 -2.32 -1.96 7.18
N SER A 37 -2.35 -2.68 6.06
CA SER A 37 -3.02 -2.27 4.84
C SER A 37 -4.51 -2.55 4.86
N LYS A 38 -4.96 -3.58 5.61
CA LYS A 38 -6.35 -4.05 5.66
C LYS A 38 -7.34 -2.91 5.94
N ARG A 39 -7.07 -2.07 6.95
CA ARG A 39 -7.92 -0.90 7.27
C ARG A 39 -8.03 0.06 6.08
N LYS A 40 -6.90 0.43 5.48
CA LYS A 40 -6.85 1.38 4.36
C LYS A 40 -7.56 0.84 3.12
N TYR A 41 -7.36 -0.44 2.82
CA TYR A 41 -7.97 -1.13 1.68
C TYR A 41 -9.50 -1.19 1.85
N THR A 42 -9.98 -1.54 3.04
CA THR A 42 -11.42 -1.56 3.36
C THR A 42 -12.06 -0.17 3.24
N ILE A 43 -11.37 0.89 3.68
CA ILE A 43 -11.86 2.27 3.50
C ILE A 43 -12.04 2.59 2.02
N VAL A 44 -11.03 2.33 1.18
CA VAL A 44 -11.10 2.62 -0.26
C VAL A 44 -12.19 1.78 -0.95
N TYR A 45 -12.35 0.52 -0.57
CA TYR A 45 -13.42 -0.33 -1.07
C TYR A 45 -14.82 0.21 -0.69
N ASN A 46 -15.00 0.64 0.56
CA ASN A 46 -16.26 1.21 1.02
C ASN A 46 -16.56 2.57 0.37
N GLU A 47 -15.56 3.41 0.14
CA GLU A 47 -15.68 4.66 -0.64
C GLU A 47 -16.21 4.36 -2.05
N PHE A 48 -15.65 3.34 -2.72
CA PHE A 48 -16.11 2.91 -4.03
C PHE A 48 -17.54 2.36 -4.01
N LYS A 49 -17.90 1.51 -3.03
CA LYS A 49 -19.29 1.03 -2.86
C LYS A 49 -20.28 2.17 -2.64
N LYS A 50 -19.92 3.16 -1.82
CA LYS A 50 -20.74 4.36 -1.60
C LYS A 50 -20.94 5.14 -2.89
N TRP A 51 -19.86 5.38 -3.64
CA TRP A 51 -19.94 6.05 -4.94
C TRP A 51 -20.83 5.30 -5.93
N ARG A 52 -20.71 3.98 -6.01
CA ARG A 52 -21.57 3.14 -6.86
C ARG A 52 -23.05 3.25 -6.50
N SER A 53 -23.35 3.27 -5.20
CA SER A 53 -24.71 3.49 -4.70
C SER A 53 -25.26 4.85 -5.16
N THR A 54 -24.44 5.92 -5.17
CA THR A 54 -24.88 7.23 -5.69
C THR A 54 -25.12 7.26 -7.20
N LYS A 55 -24.60 6.29 -7.94
CA LYS A 55 -24.80 6.12 -9.38
C LYS A 55 -25.87 5.07 -9.70
N ASN A 56 -26.60 4.59 -8.69
CA ASN A 56 -27.64 3.55 -8.80
C ASN A 56 -27.15 2.28 -9.54
N THR A 57 -25.90 1.86 -9.28
CA THR A 57 -25.34 0.64 -9.87
C THR A 57 -24.65 -0.20 -8.82
N ASN A 58 -24.80 -1.53 -8.92
CA ASN A 58 -24.03 -2.50 -8.15
C ASN A 58 -22.95 -3.20 -8.99
N SER A 59 -22.76 -2.76 -10.24
CA SER A 59 -21.85 -3.40 -11.18
C SER A 59 -20.38 -3.11 -10.86
N PHE A 60 -19.53 -4.09 -11.16
CA PHE A 60 -18.06 -3.99 -11.14
C PHE A 60 -17.48 -4.05 -12.56
N ALA A 61 -18.29 -3.80 -13.58
CA ALA A 61 -17.86 -3.79 -14.97
C ALA A 61 -16.77 -2.73 -15.21
N GLU A 62 -15.91 -2.97 -16.20
CA GLU A 62 -14.81 -2.08 -16.57
C GLU A 62 -15.28 -0.64 -16.81
N ALA A 63 -16.41 -0.44 -17.49
CA ALA A 63 -16.99 0.88 -17.74
C ALA A 63 -17.31 1.65 -16.44
N VAL A 64 -17.81 0.98 -15.40
CA VAL A 64 -18.12 1.60 -14.10
C VAL A 64 -16.83 2.07 -13.42
N LEU A 65 -15.78 1.24 -13.46
CA LEU A 65 -14.49 1.63 -12.89
C LEU A 65 -13.82 2.74 -13.70
N LEU A 66 -13.93 2.74 -15.03
CA LEU A 66 -13.44 3.83 -15.87
C LEU A 66 -14.06 5.18 -15.49
N VAL A 67 -15.39 5.23 -15.33
CA VAL A 67 -16.08 6.45 -14.89
C VAL A 67 -15.63 6.85 -13.49
N TYR A 68 -15.56 5.90 -12.55
CA TYR A 68 -15.07 6.18 -11.19
C TYR A 68 -13.67 6.79 -11.18
N PHE A 69 -12.71 6.14 -11.87
CA PHE A 69 -11.32 6.59 -11.94
C PHE A 69 -11.15 7.91 -12.69
N ASN A 70 -12.03 8.19 -13.66
CA ASN A 70 -12.06 9.49 -14.33
C ASN A 70 -12.53 10.60 -13.39
N GLU A 71 -13.59 10.38 -12.61
CA GLU A 71 -14.09 11.38 -11.66
C GLU A 71 -13.06 11.69 -10.56
N ILE A 72 -12.49 10.67 -9.93
CA ILE A 72 -11.48 10.88 -8.87
C ILE A 72 -10.12 11.33 -9.43
N GLY A 73 -9.89 11.13 -10.73
CA GLY A 73 -8.67 11.54 -11.43
C GLY A 73 -8.49 13.05 -11.55
N SER A 74 -9.55 13.83 -11.32
CA SER A 74 -9.46 15.29 -11.16
C SER A 74 -8.90 15.73 -9.80
N LYS A 75 -9.05 14.88 -8.77
CA LYS A 75 -8.72 15.20 -7.38
C LYS A 75 -7.37 14.65 -6.93
N PHE A 76 -6.92 13.54 -7.53
CA PHE A 76 -5.76 12.80 -7.06
C PHE A 76 -4.65 12.71 -8.11
N ALA A 77 -3.40 12.77 -7.65
CA ALA A 77 -2.24 12.50 -8.47
C ALA A 77 -2.24 11.06 -9.03
N ALA A 78 -1.56 10.85 -10.16
CA ALA A 78 -1.51 9.56 -10.83
C ALA A 78 -1.03 8.41 -9.93
N SER A 79 -0.02 8.64 -9.10
CA SER A 79 0.48 7.65 -8.12
C SER A 79 -0.59 7.24 -7.08
N THR A 80 -1.43 8.19 -6.66
CA THR A 80 -2.55 7.92 -5.76
C THR A 80 -3.66 7.14 -6.47
N LEU A 81 -3.93 7.42 -7.75
CA LEU A 81 -4.87 6.63 -8.56
C LEU A 81 -4.41 5.18 -8.69
N TRP A 82 -3.13 4.95 -9.00
CA TRP A 82 -2.55 3.59 -9.03
C TRP A 82 -2.61 2.87 -7.69
N SER A 83 -2.43 3.62 -6.59
CA SER A 83 -2.60 3.08 -5.24
C SER A 83 -4.05 2.67 -4.98
N LYS A 84 -5.03 3.53 -5.31
CA LYS A 84 -6.46 3.22 -5.20
C LYS A 84 -6.86 2.04 -6.09
N TYR A 85 -6.36 1.98 -7.32
CA TYR A 85 -6.53 0.83 -8.21
C TYR A 85 -6.01 -0.46 -7.59
N SER A 86 -4.80 -0.45 -7.04
CA SER A 86 -4.20 -1.64 -6.40
C SER A 86 -5.02 -2.10 -5.18
N MET A 87 -5.52 -1.14 -4.39
CA MET A 87 -6.41 -1.42 -3.25
C MET A 87 -7.74 -2.03 -3.69
N LEU A 88 -8.37 -1.45 -4.72
CA LEU A 88 -9.60 -1.98 -5.28
C LEU A 88 -9.40 -3.34 -5.95
N LYS A 89 -8.28 -3.55 -6.66
CA LYS A 89 -7.94 -4.84 -7.27
C LYS A 89 -7.90 -5.96 -6.24
N ALA A 90 -7.22 -5.73 -5.12
CA ALA A 90 -7.13 -6.72 -4.05
C ALA A 90 -8.48 -6.96 -3.36
N THR A 91 -9.20 -5.88 -3.02
CA THR A 91 -10.47 -5.98 -2.27
C THR A 91 -11.62 -6.54 -3.10
N ILE A 92 -11.79 -6.09 -4.35
CA ILE A 92 -12.81 -6.62 -5.26
C ILE A 92 -12.54 -8.08 -5.56
N LYS A 93 -11.27 -8.49 -5.73
CA LYS A 93 -10.95 -9.89 -5.92
C LYS A 93 -11.29 -10.73 -4.69
N ALA A 94 -10.99 -10.24 -3.49
CA ALA A 94 -11.24 -10.96 -2.24
C ALA A 94 -12.74 -11.07 -1.89
N TYR A 95 -13.49 -9.97 -1.98
CA TYR A 95 -14.89 -9.94 -1.56
C TYR A 95 -15.86 -10.39 -2.65
N ASP A 96 -15.61 -9.96 -3.88
CA ASP A 96 -16.55 -10.12 -5.00
C ASP A 96 -16.08 -11.17 -6.02
N GLY A 97 -14.86 -11.72 -5.87
CA GLY A 97 -14.31 -12.74 -6.77
C GLY A 97 -13.82 -12.20 -8.12
N ILE A 98 -14.01 -10.91 -8.38
CA ILE A 98 -13.80 -10.28 -9.69
C ILE A 98 -12.34 -9.81 -9.83
N ASP A 99 -11.70 -10.19 -10.94
CA ASP A 99 -10.33 -9.79 -11.25
C ASP A 99 -10.29 -8.61 -12.22
N ILE A 100 -10.21 -7.39 -11.68
CA ILE A 100 -10.11 -6.16 -12.47
C ILE A 100 -8.74 -5.94 -13.14
N SER A 101 -7.78 -6.87 -12.98
CA SER A 101 -6.55 -6.83 -13.78
C SER A 101 -6.75 -7.26 -15.22
N LYS A 102 -7.90 -7.88 -15.50
CA LYS A 102 -8.34 -8.25 -16.85
C LYS A 102 -9.06 -7.10 -17.58
N TYR A 103 -9.00 -5.87 -17.06
CA TYR A 103 -9.64 -4.68 -17.61
C TYR A 103 -8.63 -3.81 -18.36
N PRO A 104 -8.36 -4.07 -19.66
CA PRO A 104 -7.27 -3.44 -20.41
C PRO A 104 -7.51 -1.95 -20.67
N GLN A 105 -8.76 -1.51 -20.86
CA GLN A 105 -9.10 -0.11 -21.09
C GLN A 105 -8.87 0.71 -19.80
N LEU A 106 -9.25 0.17 -18.64
CA LEU A 106 -8.98 0.78 -17.35
C LEU A 106 -7.48 0.91 -17.09
N ILE A 107 -6.72 -0.15 -17.35
CA ILE A 107 -5.26 -0.14 -17.20
C ILE A 107 -4.63 0.88 -18.17
N GLY A 108 -5.08 0.90 -19.44
CA GLY A 108 -4.63 1.86 -20.45
C GLY A 108 -4.91 3.30 -20.03
N PHE A 109 -6.11 3.58 -19.50
CA PHE A 109 -6.49 4.87 -18.96
C PHE A 109 -5.54 5.32 -17.82
N LEU A 110 -5.28 4.45 -16.84
CA LEU A 110 -4.40 4.75 -15.71
C LEU A 110 -2.94 4.96 -16.14
N LYS A 111 -2.47 4.20 -17.13
CA LYS A 111 -1.13 4.39 -17.73
C LYS A 111 -1.03 5.76 -18.39
N LYS A 112 -2.03 6.14 -19.21
CA LYS A 112 -2.06 7.45 -19.88
C LYS A 112 -2.10 8.62 -18.89
N LYS A 113 -2.86 8.49 -17.79
CA LYS A 113 -2.89 9.50 -16.71
C LYS A 113 -1.56 9.62 -15.96
N ASN A 114 -0.73 8.59 -15.97
CA ASN A 114 0.59 8.60 -15.33
C ASN A 114 1.71 9.13 -16.24
N SER A 115 1.44 9.35 -17.53
CA SER A 115 2.42 9.90 -18.47
C SER A 115 2.92 11.26 -18.00
N GLY A 116 4.25 11.41 -17.89
CA GLY A 116 4.89 12.65 -17.44
C GLY A 116 4.80 12.93 -15.93
N TYR A 117 4.23 12.02 -15.14
CA TYR A 117 4.19 12.18 -13.68
C TYR A 117 5.61 12.21 -13.09
N LYS A 118 5.92 13.27 -12.35
CA LYS A 118 7.16 13.40 -11.57
C LYS A 118 6.83 13.30 -10.08
N PRO A 119 7.37 12.29 -9.36
CA PRO A 119 7.16 12.16 -7.92
C PRO A 119 7.69 13.38 -7.16
N LYS A 120 6.89 13.90 -6.23
CA LYS A 120 7.37 14.88 -5.24
C LYS A 120 8.33 14.16 -4.30
N LYS A 121 9.55 14.67 -4.17
CA LYS A 121 10.53 14.18 -3.20
C LYS A 121 10.54 15.08 -1.96
N SER A 122 10.88 14.51 -0.81
CA SER A 122 11.17 15.28 0.41
C SER A 122 12.37 16.19 0.17
N LYS A 123 12.44 17.31 0.91
CA LYS A 123 13.65 18.13 0.95
C LYS A 123 14.80 17.27 1.48
N VAL A 124 15.98 17.46 0.90
CA VAL A 124 17.21 16.78 1.35
C VAL A 124 17.80 17.64 2.47
N LEU A 125 18.04 17.05 3.63
CA LEU A 125 18.81 17.68 4.70
C LEU A 125 20.27 17.78 4.25
N THR A 126 20.82 18.99 4.30
CA THR A 126 22.24 19.20 4.01
C THR A 126 23.08 18.97 5.26
N THR A 127 24.39 18.81 5.08
CA THR A 127 25.34 18.76 6.19
C THR A 127 25.26 20.01 7.06
N ALA A 128 25.11 21.20 6.44
CA ALA A 128 24.93 22.46 7.15
C ALA A 128 23.65 22.47 7.99
N ASP A 129 22.53 21.96 7.48
CA ASP A 129 21.28 21.86 8.24
C ASP A 129 21.44 20.95 9.47
N VAL A 130 22.14 19.83 9.30
CA VAL A 130 22.40 18.87 10.38
C VAL A 130 23.31 19.48 11.44
N SER A 131 24.45 20.05 11.05
CA SER A 131 25.38 20.71 11.98
C SER A 131 24.68 21.83 12.75
N LYS A 132 23.95 22.69 12.04
CA LYS A 132 23.18 23.78 12.64
C LYS A 132 22.22 23.27 13.72
N PHE A 133 21.46 22.20 13.42
CA PHE A 133 20.52 21.63 14.39
C PHE A 133 21.25 21.02 15.60
N LEU A 134 22.35 20.30 15.38
CA LEU A 134 23.12 19.68 16.45
C LEU A 134 23.80 20.71 17.37
N GLU A 135 24.26 21.83 16.82
CA GLU A 135 25.00 22.86 17.55
C GLU A 135 24.08 23.89 18.21
N GLU A 136 23.06 24.38 17.49
CA GLU A 136 22.28 25.54 17.94
C GLU A 136 20.99 25.17 18.69
N ALA A 137 20.41 23.98 18.46
CA ALA A 137 19.14 23.64 19.10
C ALA A 137 19.34 23.36 20.62
N PRO A 138 18.47 23.85 21.53
CA PRO A 138 18.65 23.64 22.96
C PRO A 138 18.51 22.16 23.37
N ASP A 139 19.49 21.62 24.10
CA ASP A 139 19.48 20.22 24.55
C ASP A 139 18.33 19.92 25.51
N ALA A 140 17.94 20.89 26.34
CA ALA A 140 16.81 20.75 27.25
C ALA A 140 15.50 20.35 26.55
N GLU A 141 15.36 20.68 25.26
CA GLU A 141 14.17 20.36 24.44
C GLU A 141 14.47 19.30 23.38
N TYR A 142 15.67 19.32 22.77
CA TYR A 142 15.97 18.55 21.55
C TYR A 142 17.01 17.46 21.71
N LEU A 143 17.58 17.21 22.90
CA LEU A 143 18.66 16.22 23.09
C LEU A 143 18.31 14.84 22.52
N GLY A 144 17.11 14.33 22.83
CA GLY A 144 16.67 13.05 22.29
C GLY A 144 16.56 13.04 20.77
N MET A 145 16.17 14.16 20.16
CA MET A 145 15.99 14.29 18.71
C MET A 145 17.33 14.41 18.00
N LYS A 146 18.31 15.08 18.62
CA LYS A 146 19.70 15.07 18.17
C LYS A 146 20.26 13.65 18.17
N ALA A 147 20.07 12.91 19.26
CA ALA A 147 20.51 11.51 19.34
C ALA A 147 19.85 10.64 18.26
N LEU A 148 18.52 10.71 18.11
CA LEU A 148 17.79 9.98 17.06
C LEU A 148 18.19 10.40 15.64
N LEU A 149 18.55 11.67 15.42
CA LEU A 149 19.06 12.13 14.11
C LEU A 149 20.39 11.46 13.78
N VAL A 150 21.33 11.45 14.72
CA VAL A 150 22.65 10.80 14.53
C VAL A 150 22.47 9.31 14.26
N ILE A 151 21.70 8.61 15.11
CA ILE A 151 21.38 7.17 14.94
C ILE A 151 20.71 6.92 13.57
N GLY A 152 19.76 7.78 13.20
CA GLY A 152 19.02 7.69 11.95
C GLY A 152 19.90 7.87 10.71
N LEU A 153 20.86 8.80 10.77
CA LEU A 153 21.81 9.06 9.70
C LEU A 153 22.84 7.92 9.59
N SER A 154 23.46 7.50 10.70
CA SER A 154 24.46 6.41 10.72
C SER A 154 23.87 5.09 10.22
N GLY A 155 22.65 4.77 10.64
CA GLY A 155 21.95 3.56 10.23
C GLY A 155 21.11 3.69 8.96
N ALA A 156 21.00 4.86 8.34
CA ALA A 156 19.99 5.13 7.31
C ALA A 156 18.59 4.58 7.70
N CYS A 157 18.20 4.82 8.95
CA CYS A 157 17.05 4.18 9.57
C CYS A 157 15.75 4.76 9.01
N ARG A 158 14.74 3.90 8.81
CA ARG A 158 13.37 4.34 8.52
C ARG A 158 12.74 4.88 9.78
N ARG A 159 11.74 5.75 9.61
CA ARG A 159 10.94 6.30 10.72
C ARG A 159 10.41 5.23 11.66
N GLU A 160 9.86 4.13 11.12
CA GLU A 160 9.30 3.04 11.92
C GLU A 160 10.37 2.26 12.69
N GLU A 161 11.58 2.12 12.13
CA GLU A 161 12.72 1.49 12.81
C GLU A 161 13.13 2.35 14.02
N LEU A 162 13.23 3.67 13.86
CA LEU A 162 13.53 4.60 14.95
C LEU A 162 12.43 4.67 16.01
N THR A 163 11.15 4.60 15.60
CA THR A 163 10.01 4.66 16.54
C THR A 163 9.93 3.42 17.42
N ASN A 164 10.43 2.28 16.94
CA ASN A 164 10.38 1.00 17.64
C ASN A 164 11.68 0.66 18.37
N LEU A 165 12.69 1.52 18.30
CA LEU A 165 13.99 1.30 18.92
C LEU A 165 13.86 1.36 20.44
N CYS A 166 14.35 0.32 21.12
CA CYS A 166 14.35 0.22 22.58
C CYS A 166 15.77 0.37 23.13
N THR A 167 15.90 0.64 24.44
CA THR A 167 17.24 0.75 25.08
C THR A 167 18.01 -0.56 25.04
N GLU A 168 17.30 -1.70 25.08
CA GLU A 168 17.86 -3.05 24.93
C GLU A 168 18.48 -3.31 23.54
N ASP A 169 18.08 -2.52 22.54
CA ASP A 169 18.62 -2.62 21.18
C ASP A 169 19.96 -1.87 21.01
N VAL A 170 20.40 -1.12 22.05
CA VAL A 170 21.61 -0.29 22.05
C VAL A 170 22.64 -0.87 23.01
N GLN A 171 23.81 -1.22 22.48
CA GLN A 171 24.95 -1.72 23.25
C GLN A 171 26.05 -0.66 23.27
N ASP A 172 26.52 -0.31 24.47
CA ASP A 172 27.60 0.64 24.65
C ASP A 172 28.94 -0.09 24.80
N HIS A 173 29.87 0.19 23.88
CA HIS A 173 31.24 -0.32 23.90
C HIS A 173 32.26 0.73 24.35
N GLY A 174 31.79 1.86 24.90
CA GLY A 174 32.57 2.99 25.39
C GLY A 174 33.03 3.93 24.28
N THR A 175 33.62 3.40 23.21
CA THR A 175 34.10 4.19 22.06
C THR A 175 33.08 4.29 20.92
N PHE A 176 32.13 3.37 20.87
CA PHE A 176 31.04 3.35 19.90
C PHE A 176 29.80 2.68 20.49
N LEU A 177 28.65 2.93 19.86
CA LEU A 177 27.41 2.24 20.15
C LEU A 177 27.14 1.20 19.06
N SER A 178 26.68 0.01 19.43
CA SER A 178 26.15 -0.97 18.47
C SER A 178 24.63 -0.99 18.58
N ILE A 179 23.93 -0.76 17.46
CA ILE A 179 22.47 -0.60 17.44
C ILE A 179 21.86 -1.69 16.58
N THR A 180 20.93 -2.46 17.15
CA THR A 180 20.29 -3.58 16.47
C THR A 180 18.81 -3.30 16.17
N LEU A 181 18.45 -3.28 14.89
CA LEU A 181 17.07 -3.06 14.44
C LEU A 181 16.34 -4.41 14.29
N GLN A 182 15.55 -4.80 15.29
CA GLN A 182 14.82 -6.08 15.28
C GLN A 182 13.55 -6.05 14.40
N LYS A 183 12.84 -4.92 14.36
CA LYS A 183 11.52 -4.79 13.72
C LYS A 183 11.61 -4.04 12.40
N THR A 184 12.18 -4.68 11.37
CA THR A 184 12.29 -4.06 10.03
C THR A 184 11.13 -4.44 9.11
N LYS A 185 10.90 -3.63 8.07
CA LYS A 185 9.87 -3.88 7.04
C LYS A 185 9.96 -5.27 6.40
N THR A 186 11.17 -5.80 6.26
CA THR A 186 11.44 -7.11 5.64
C THR A 186 11.54 -8.24 6.65
N LYS A 187 11.31 -7.98 7.95
CA LYS A 187 11.51 -8.94 9.05
C LYS A 187 12.94 -9.50 9.13
N ILE A 188 13.91 -8.73 8.65
CA ILE A 188 15.33 -9.05 8.69
C ILE A 188 15.99 -8.13 9.72
N THR A 189 16.61 -8.71 10.74
CA THR A 189 17.39 -7.94 11.71
C THR A 189 18.64 -7.37 11.04
N ARG A 190 19.01 -6.15 11.40
CA ARG A 190 20.27 -5.52 10.96
C ARG A 190 20.90 -4.74 12.10
N THR A 191 22.23 -4.68 12.11
CA THR A 191 23.02 -3.97 13.12
C THR A 191 23.94 -2.97 12.46
N PHE A 192 24.22 -1.85 13.14
CA PHE A 192 25.18 -0.84 12.70
C PHE A 192 25.87 -0.21 13.91
N THR A 193 26.94 0.54 13.65
CA THR A 193 27.75 1.29 14.62
C THR A 193 27.77 2.76 14.27
#